data_AF-A0A838E6S9-F1
#
_entry.id   AF-A0A838E6S9-F1
#
_cell.length_a   1.000
_cell.length_b   1.000
_cell.length_c   1.000
_cell.angle_alpha   90.00
_cell.angle_beta   90.00
_cell.angle_gamma   90.00
#
_symmetry.space_group_name_H-M   'P 1'
#
loop_
_entity.id
_entity.type
_entity.pdbx_description
1 polymer ?
#
loop_
_entity_poly.entity_id
_entity_poly.type
_entity_poly.pdbx_seq_one_letter_code
_entity_poly.pdbx_strand_id
1 'polypeptide(L)' 'MERFYSGEDADTRYALGLCARCEVRLECLETAMAAREAFGVWGGTTERERRRVFRTERRRRRQDTHAA' A
#
# COMPACT_ATOMS: atom_id res chain seq x y z
N MET A 1 -11.61 6.04 -12.75
CA MET A 1 -10.85 5.82 -11.51
C MET A 1 -11.49 4.80 -10.56
N GLU A 2 -12.68 4.23 -10.84
CA GLU A 2 -13.34 3.27 -9.93
C GLU A 2 -12.62 1.93 -9.73
N ARG A 3 -11.95 1.40 -10.76
CA ARG A 3 -11.33 0.06 -10.70
C ARG A 3 -10.11 -0.06 -9.77
N PHE A 4 -9.51 1.05 -9.33
CA PHE A 4 -8.36 1.01 -8.41
C PHE A 4 -8.77 0.92 -6.94
N TYR A 5 -10.03 1.23 -6.63
CA TYR A 5 -10.59 1.23 -5.27
C TYR A 5 -11.60 0.10 -5.05
N SER A 6 -11.93 -0.66 -6.10
CA SER A 6 -12.76 -1.85 -6.00
C SER A 6 -12.04 -2.92 -5.16
N GLY A 7 -12.80 -3.54 -4.25
CA GLY A 7 -12.33 -4.67 -3.44
C GLY A 7 -12.36 -6.01 -4.17
N GLU A 8 -12.77 -6.03 -5.44
CA GLU A 8 -12.86 -7.26 -6.24
C GLU A 8 -11.48 -7.74 -6.70
N ASP A 9 -11.26 -9.05 -6.67
CA ASP A 9 -9.97 -9.66 -7.04
C ASP A 9 -9.57 -9.40 -8.50
N ALA A 10 -10.55 -9.31 -9.40
CA ALA A 10 -10.32 -9.04 -10.82
C ALA A 10 -9.79 -7.62 -11.04
N ASP A 11 -10.41 -6.64 -10.38
CA ASP A 11 -10.00 -5.24 -10.43
C ASP A 11 -8.65 -5.03 -9.76
N THR A 12 -8.40 -5.70 -8.63
CA THR A 12 -7.09 -5.67 -7.96
C THR A 12 -5.98 -6.18 -8.90
N ARG A 13 -6.18 -7.33 -9.56
CA ARG A 13 -5.20 -7.88 -10.51
C ARG A 13 -4.98 -6.97 -11.71
N TYR A 14 -6.05 -6.37 -12.24
CA TYR A 14 -5.96 -5.40 -13.32
C TYR A 14 -5.14 -4.16 -12.92
N ALA A 15 -5.43 -3.58 -11.76
CA ALA A 15 -4.72 -2.42 -11.24
C ALA A 15 -3.22 -2.71 -11.01
N LEU A 16 -2.89 -3.88 -10.44
CA LEU A 16 -1.50 -4.32 -10.28
C LEU A 16 -0.79 -4.45 -11.63
N GLY A 17 -1.47 -4.97 -12.65
CA GLY A 17 -0.93 -5.05 -14.01
C GLY A 17 -0.62 -3.68 -14.62
N LEU A 18 -1.45 -2.67 -14.35
CA LEU A 18 -1.19 -1.29 -14.77
C LEU A 18 0.03 -0.70 -14.04
N CYS A 19 0.13 -0.92 -12.73
CA CYS A 19 1.26 -0.43 -11.95
C CYS A 19 2.61 -0.96 -12.45
N ALA A 20 2.68 -2.16 -13.03
CA ALA A 20 3.93 -2.75 -13.51
C ALA A 20 4.64 -1.92 -14.60
N ARG A 21 3.91 -1.07 -15.32
CA ARG A 21 4.45 -0.18 -16.38
C ARG A 21 4.32 1.31 -16.04
N CYS A 22 3.96 1.64 -14.81
CA CYS A 22 3.73 3.01 -14.38
C CYS A 22 5.05 3.67 -13.96
N GLU A 23 5.41 4.78 -14.60
CA GLU A 23 6.66 5.51 -14.34
C GLU A 23 6.69 6.15 -12.94
N VAL A 24 5.53 6.60 -12.44
CA VAL A 24 5.38 7.21 -11.10
C VAL A 24 5.07 6.20 -10.00
N ARG A 25 5.32 4.90 -10.23
CA ARG A 25 4.95 3.84 -9.27
C ARG A 25 5.49 4.09 -7.86
N LEU A 26 6.74 4.54 -7.75
CA LEU A 26 7.39 4.80 -6.46
C LEU A 26 6.77 6.00 -5.75
N GLU A 27 6.62 7.14 -6.42
CA GLU A 27 5.99 8.35 -5.87
C GLU A 27 4.53 8.09 -5.45
N CYS A 28 3.80 7.30 -6.25
CA CYS A 28 2.45 6.85 -5.92
C CYS A 28 2.42 6.01 -4.63
N LEU A 29 3.39 5.08 -4.46
CA LEU A 29 3.51 4.28 -3.25
C LEU A 29 3.85 5.16 -2.03
N GLU A 30 4.80 6.08 -2.18
CA GLU A 30 5.22 6.99 -1.11
C GLU A 30 4.05 7.85 -0.63
N THR A 31 3.29 8.41 -1.57
CA THR A 31 2.08 9.19 -1.26
C THR A 31 1.07 8.34 -0.47
N ALA A 32 0.78 7.12 -0.93
CA ALA A 32 -0.16 6.22 -0.25
C ALA A 32 0.31 5.80 1.14
N MET A 33 1.63 5.61 1.31
CA MET A 33 2.22 5.29 2.61
C MET A 33 2.16 6.48 3.57
N ALA A 34 2.46 7.69 3.09
CA ALA A 34 2.41 8.93 3.86
C ALA A 34 0.98 9.28 4.31
N ALA A 35 0.02 9.19 3.40
CA ALA A 35 -1.40 9.43 3.67
C ALA A 35 -2.07 8.28 4.46
N ARG A 36 -1.38 7.14 4.64
CA ARG A 36 -1.92 5.91 5.23
C ARG A 36 -3.19 5.42 4.52
N GLU A 37 -3.16 5.43 3.19
CA GLU A 37 -4.29 5.08 2.35
C GLU A 37 -4.84 3.68 2.68
N ALA A 38 -6.11 3.66 3.08
CA ALA A 38 -6.74 2.51 3.71
C ALA A 38 -7.22 1.45 2.72
N PHE A 39 -7.40 1.81 1.44
CA PHE A 39 -8.03 0.96 0.43
C PHE A 39 -7.32 1.01 -0.92
N GLY A 40 -7.65 0.06 -1.79
CA GLY A 40 -7.24 0.06 -3.19
C GLY A 40 -5.76 -0.29 -3.44
N VAL A 41 -5.42 -0.32 -4.73
CA VAL A 41 -4.06 -0.58 -5.23
C VAL A 41 -3.32 0.74 -5.44
N TRP A 42 -2.13 0.85 -4.84
CA TRP A 42 -1.28 2.03 -4.92
C TRP A 42 0.17 1.62 -5.15
N GLY A 43 0.81 2.21 -6.16
CA GLY A 43 2.23 1.99 -6.43
C GLY A 43 2.64 0.52 -6.56
N GLY A 44 1.75 -0.32 -7.09
CA GLY A 44 2.00 -1.77 -7.22
C GLY A 44 1.81 -2.58 -5.94
N THR A 45 1.12 -2.03 -4.94
CA THR A 45 0.80 -2.72 -3.68
C THR A 45 -0.69 -2.73 -3.40
N THR A 46 -1.18 -3.83 -2.85
CA THR A 46 -2.53 -3.97 -2.32
C THR A 46 -2.66 -3.34 -0.93
N GLU A 47 -3.89 -3.04 -0.51
CA GLU A 47 -4.21 -2.66 0.85
C GLU A 47 -3.58 -3.62 1.88
N ARG A 48 -3.72 -4.93 1.66
CA ARG A 48 -3.27 -5.96 2.60
C ARG A 48 -1.75 -5.91 2.81
N GLU A 49 -1.00 -5.68 1.73
CA GLU A 49 0.45 -5.54 1.77
C GLU A 49 0.86 -4.27 2.53
N ARG A 50 0.27 -3.12 2.23
CA ARG A 50 0.55 -1.87 2.96
C ARG A 50 0.21 -1.97 4.45
N ARG A 51 -0.94 -2.58 4.80
CA ARG A 51 -1.31 -2.85 6.19
C ARG A 51 -0.27 -3.71 6.91
N ARG A 52 0.40 -4.64 6.22
CA ARG A 52 1.48 -5.43 6.81
C ARG A 52 2.66 -4.55 7.19
N VAL A 53 3.07 -3.63 6.31
CA VAL A 53 4.16 -2.68 6.58
C VAL A 53 3.82 -1.83 7.81
N PHE A 54 2.65 -1.20 7.86
CA PHE A 54 2.24 -0.39 9.01
C PHE A 54 2.18 -1.19 10.33
N ARG A 55 1.78 -2.46 10.29
CA ARG A 55 1.80 -3.32 11.48
C ARG A 55 3.23 -3.61 11.94
N THR A 56 4.14 -3.88 11.02
CA THR A 56 5.56 -4.09 11.33
C THR A 56 6.18 -2.81 11.91
N GLU A 57 5.94 -1.65 11.30
CA GLU A 57 6.42 -0.36 11.82
C GLU A 57 5.90 -0.07 13.24
N ARG A 58 4.60 -0.33 13.49
CA ARG A 58 4.00 -0.18 14.82
C ARG A 58 4.68 -1.10 15.85
N ARG A 59 4.99 -2.35 15.45
CA ARG A 59 5.73 -3.29 16.32
C ARG A 59 7.14 -2.79 16.61
N ARG A 60 7.87 -2.31 15.59
CA ARG A 60 9.21 -1.76 15.76
C ARG A 60 9.22 -0.58 16.73
N ARG A 61 8.34 0.42 16.51
CA ARG A 61 8.21 1.57 17.40
C ARG A 61 7.93 1.17 18.86
N ARG A 62 7.10 0.15 19.08
CA ARG A 62 6.83 -0.38 20.44
C ARG A 62 8.05 -1.05 21.06
N GLN A 63 8.86 -1.77 20.27
CA GLN A 63 10.10 -2.37 20.74
C GLN A 63 11.12 -1.30 21.11
N ASP A 64 11.25 -0.25 20.29
CA ASP A 64 12.14 0.89 20.54
C ASP A 64 11.79 1.56 21.88
N THR A 65 10.50 1.72 22.20
CA THR A 65 10.05 2.29 23.50
C THR A 65 10.27 1.39 24.72
N HIS A 66 10.43 0.07 24.54
CA HIS A 66 10.68 -0.87 25.65
C HIS A 66 12.18 -1.13 25.89
N ALA A 67 13.02 -0.79 24.92
CA ALA A 67 14.47 -0.97 25.01
C ALA A 67 15.21 0.26 25.58
N ALA A 68 14.49 1.35 25.84
CA ALA A 68 14.98 2.58 26.47
C ALA A 68 14.47 2.66 27.91
#